data_AF-A0A379WWC1-F1
#
_entry.id   AF-A0A379WWC1-F1
#
_cell.length_a   1.000
_cell.length_b   1.000
_cell.length_c   1.000
_cell.angle_alpha   90.00
_cell.angle_beta   90.00
_cell.angle_gamma   90.00
#
_symmetry.space_group_name_H-M   'P 1'
#
loop_
_entity.id
_entity.type
_entity.pdbx_description
1 polymer ?
#
loop_
_entity_poly.entity_id
_entity_poly.type
_entity_poly.pdbx_seq_one_letter_code
_entity_poly.pdbx_strand_id
1 'polypeptide(L)' 'MSELNEKLATAWEGFTKGDWQNEVNVRDFIQKNYTPYEGDESFLAGRY' A
#
# COMPACT_ATOMS: atom_id res chain seq x y z
N MET A 1 12.79 7.41 18.53
CA MET A 1 13.27 6.42 17.53
C MET A 1 12.44 5.14 17.54
N SER A 2 12.06 4.55 18.70
CA SER A 2 11.21 3.34 18.71
C SER A 2 9.77 3.60 18.23
N GLU A 3 9.14 4.70 18.67
CA GLU A 3 7.75 5.00 18.26
C GLU A 3 7.56 5.18 16.75
N LEU A 4 8.56 5.76 16.06
CA LEU A 4 8.47 5.93 14.61
C LEU A 4 8.56 4.57 13.92
N ASN A 5 9.45 3.69 14.38
CA ASN A 5 9.59 2.35 13.83
C ASN A 5 8.32 1.49 14.06
N GLU A 6 7.68 1.64 15.21
CA GLU A 6 6.38 1.00 15.50
C GLU A 6 5.27 1.54 14.62
N LYS A 7 5.18 2.87 14.42
CA LYS A 7 4.20 3.47 13.51
C LYS A 7 4.35 2.98 12.08
N LEU A 8 5.58 2.86 11.59
CA LEU A 8 5.86 2.36 10.24
C LEU A 8 5.51 0.87 10.13
N ALA A 9 5.90 0.05 11.11
CA ALA A 9 5.58 -1.37 11.13
C ALA A 9 4.06 -1.63 11.09
N THR A 10 3.28 -0.89 11.89
CA THR A 10 1.81 -1.01 11.90
C THR A 10 1.18 -0.46 10.62
N ALA A 11 1.63 0.68 10.12
CA ALA A 11 1.06 1.27 8.90
C ALA A 11 1.39 0.48 7.63
N TRP A 12 2.47 -0.31 7.63
CA TRP A 12 2.94 -1.07 6.48
C TRP A 12 2.63 -2.56 6.54
N GLU A 13 1.84 -2.98 7.53
CA GLU A 13 1.41 -4.37 7.68
C GLU A 13 0.65 -4.84 6.43
N GLY A 14 1.08 -5.98 5.88
CA GLY A 14 0.47 -6.56 4.67
C GLY A 14 1.03 -6.04 3.34
N PHE A 15 1.85 -4.98 3.32
CA PHE A 15 2.53 -4.55 2.10
C PHE A 15 3.78 -5.38 1.80
N THR A 16 4.00 -5.64 0.51
CA THR A 16 5.22 -6.23 -0.04
C THR A 16 6.42 -5.31 0.19
N LYS A 17 7.48 -5.87 0.80
CA LYS A 17 8.74 -5.17 1.09
C LYS A 17 9.45 -4.69 -0.19
N GLY A 18 10.13 -3.56 -0.09
CA GLY A 18 10.87 -2.94 -1.19
C GLY A 18 11.76 -1.78 -0.74
N ASP A 19 12.40 -1.13 -1.70
CA ASP A 19 13.32 -0.01 -1.47
C ASP A 19 12.58 1.19 -0.86
N TRP A 20 11.27 1.29 -1.13
CA TRP A 20 10.36 2.27 -0.55
C TRP A 20 10.32 2.30 1.00
N GLN A 21 10.78 1.26 1.69
CA GLN A 21 10.88 1.23 3.15
C GLN A 21 12.12 1.95 3.69
N ASN A 22 13.15 2.06 2.87
CA ASN A 22 14.46 2.60 3.26
C ASN A 22 14.73 3.99 2.66
N GLU A 23 14.08 4.31 1.54
CA GLU A 23 14.16 5.59 0.86
C GLU A 23 12.78 6.06 0.35
N VAL A 24 12.66 7.35 0.06
CA VAL A 24 11.42 7.90 -0.51
C VAL A 24 11.30 7.45 -1.97
N ASN A 25 10.65 6.29 -2.18
CA ASN A 25 10.47 5.68 -3.49
C ASN A 25 9.01 5.22 -3.71
N VAL A 26 8.14 6.19 -4.02
CA VAL A 26 6.71 5.94 -4.23
C VAL A 26 6.45 5.01 -5.43
N ARG A 27 7.32 5.03 -6.44
CA ARG A 27 7.19 4.17 -7.63
C ARG A 27 7.33 2.70 -7.27
N ASP A 28 8.36 2.35 -6.49
CA ASP A 28 8.59 0.97 -6.05
C ASP A 28 7.43 0.48 -5.15
N PHE A 29 6.93 1.33 -4.25
CA PHE A 29 5.77 1.01 -3.42
C PHE A 29 4.54 0.64 -4.26
N ILE A 30 4.16 1.48 -5.23
CA ILE A 30 2.99 1.23 -6.07
C ILE A 30 3.19 -0.06 -6.85
N GLN A 31 4.32 -0.23 -7.56
CA GLN A 31 4.55 -1.40 -8.40
C GLN A 31 4.51 -2.72 -7.64
N LYS A 32 4.92 -2.73 -6.36
CA LYS A 32 4.93 -3.95 -5.53
C LYS A 32 3.60 -4.28 -4.84
N ASN A 33 2.68 -3.31 -4.74
CA ASN A 33 1.50 -3.43 -3.88
C ASN A 33 0.17 -3.17 -4.58
N TYR A 34 0.17 -2.68 -5.82
CA TYR A 34 -1.07 -2.52 -6.57
C TYR A 34 -1.56 -3.87 -7.09
N THR A 35 -2.88 -4.09 -7.00
CA THR A 35 -3.55 -5.18 -7.70
C THR A 35 -4.23 -4.58 -8.93
N PRO A 36 -3.79 -4.90 -10.16
CA PRO A 36 -4.50 -4.50 -11.36
C PRO A 36 -5.96 -4.96 -11.28
N TYR A 37 -6.89 -4.06 -11.57
CA TYR A 37 -8.30 -4.39 -11.65
C TYR A 37 -8.72 -4.44 -13.12
N GLU A 38 -9.04 -5.64 -13.60
CA GLU A 38 -9.49 -5.91 -14.97
C GLU A 38 -10.99 -6.25 -15.03
N GLY A 39 -11.71 -6.10 -13.92
CA GLY A 39 -13.16 -6.29 -13.86
C GLY A 39 -13.94 -5.07 -14.34
N ASP A 40 -15.23 -5.01 -14.00
CA ASP A 40 -16.15 -3.96 -14.42
C ASP A 40 -16.69 -3.13 -13.24
N GLU A 41 -17.63 -2.23 -13.50
CA GLU A 41 -18.21 -1.35 -12.50
C GLU A 41 -19.22 -2.03 -11.54
N SER A 42 -19.44 -3.35 -11.64
CA SER A 42 -20.45 -4.05 -10.84
C SER A 42 -20.19 -4.05 -9.33
N PHE A 43 -18.94 -3.82 -8.89
CA PHE A 43 -18.61 -3.72 -7.46
C PHE A 43 -18.91 -2.34 -6.86
N LEU A 44 -19.21 -1.32 -7.69
CA LEU A 44 -19.43 0.03 -7.22
C LEU A 44 -20.68 0.10 -6.33
N ALA A 45 -20.50 0.47 -5.07
CA ALA A 45 -21.59 0.65 -4.12
C ALA A 45 -22.21 2.05 -4.27
N GLY A 46 -23.49 2.12 -4.64
CA GLY A 46 -24.30 3.35 -4.62
C GLY A 46 -24.90 3.63 -3.24
N ARG A 47 -25.19 4.90 -2.93
CA ARG A 47 -26.02 5.30 -1.79
C ARG A 47 -27.46 5.49 -2.28
N TYR A 48 -28.37 4.59 -1.89
CA TYR A 48 -29.81 4.86 -1.90
C TYR A 48 -30.23 5.56 -0.61
#